data_AF-A0A7G8VA83-F1
#
_entry.id   AF-A0A7G8VA83-F1
#
_cell.length_a   1.000
_cell.length_b   1.000
_cell.length_c   1.000
_cell.angle_alpha   90.00
_cell.angle_beta   90.00
_cell.angle_gamma   90.00
#
_symmetry.space_group_name_H-M   'P 1'
#
loop_
_entity.id
_entity.type
_entity.pdbx_description
1 polymer ?
#
loop_
_entity_poly.entity_id
_entity_poly.type
_entity_poly.pdbx_seq_one_letter_code
_entity_poly.pdbx_strand_id
1 'polypeptide(L)'
;MGKLMLKSLFIAAFVVCGSGGFAQQIPRFNPDTIKTIQLDSNVNIVAQKLSVETFIKAITTDTSFYAAFRKMKKHSFIAENRVFTYDKKNKVNGKIYRKIRHSVNPVKMEYLVKQDTGKVFKKNGKYQLYTVEMFDYIFMNAYKTDFSASESVAGNKGDSNAGYKDKLKTLIFNPGKPVKGIPFIGSKTEIFTANMRQYYDYNFQSGTYLDSIPVYRFRVSVKDDLSSWTKDGLMIKELVTIFDKRDFAILGRYVDMKYSNMLFDFNVQMNIEMGYFGEDKLPTKITYQGNWNVPFKKEERASFLILHKDYK
;
A
#
# COMPACT_ATOMS: atom_id res chain seq x y z
N MET A 1 -32.31 -65.63 32.91
CA MET A 1 -32.17 -66.35 31.62
C MET A 1 -32.19 -65.30 30.51
N GLY A 2 -31.13 -65.18 29.71
CA GLY A 2 -31.10 -64.31 28.51
C GLY A 2 -30.12 -63.12 28.55
N LYS A 3 -28.91 -63.31 28.00
CA LYS A 3 -27.94 -62.28 27.58
C LYS A 3 -28.47 -61.50 26.36
N LEU A 4 -28.13 -60.21 26.22
CA LEU A 4 -27.50 -59.70 24.97
C LEU A 4 -26.88 -58.29 25.07
N MET A 5 -25.55 -58.27 24.99
CA MET A 5 -24.63 -57.34 24.30
C MET A 5 -24.93 -55.83 24.12
N LEU A 6 -24.07 -55.03 24.77
CA LEU A 6 -23.04 -54.17 24.18
C LEU A 6 -23.35 -53.45 22.84
N LYS A 7 -23.47 -52.11 22.88
CA LYS A 7 -22.88 -51.20 21.88
C LYS A 7 -22.81 -49.76 22.38
N SER A 8 -21.60 -49.24 22.29
CA SER A 8 -21.08 -47.91 22.57
C SER A 8 -21.84 -46.78 21.86
N LEU A 9 -21.93 -45.60 22.48
CA LEU A 9 -21.33 -44.36 21.94
C LEU A 9 -21.38 -43.22 22.95
N PHE A 10 -20.20 -42.68 23.27
CA PHE A 10 -19.99 -41.40 23.95
C PHE A 10 -20.60 -40.26 23.11
N ILE A 11 -21.51 -39.47 23.67
CA ILE A 11 -21.86 -38.15 23.13
C ILE A 11 -21.11 -37.11 23.97
N ALA A 12 -19.88 -36.80 23.56
CA ALA A 12 -19.20 -35.61 24.01
C ALA A 12 -19.73 -34.43 23.19
N ALA A 13 -20.47 -33.52 23.85
CA ALA A 13 -20.95 -32.28 23.27
C ALA A 13 -19.75 -31.36 22.98
N PHE A 14 -19.31 -31.33 21.72
CA PHE A 14 -18.34 -30.35 21.24
C PHE A 14 -19.11 -29.09 20.84
N VAL A 15 -19.36 -28.21 21.81
CA VAL A 15 -19.74 -26.81 21.52
C VAL A 15 -18.48 -26.13 20.97
N VAL A 16 -18.26 -26.23 19.66
CA VAL A 16 -17.37 -25.31 18.96
C VAL A 16 -18.08 -23.97 18.93
N CYS A 17 -17.81 -23.14 19.93
CA CYS A 17 -18.02 -21.71 19.80
C CYS A 17 -17.21 -21.24 18.59
N GLY A 18 -17.88 -21.10 17.45
CA GLY A 18 -17.36 -20.43 16.28
C GLY A 18 -17.18 -18.96 16.60
N SER A 19 -16.09 -18.61 17.27
CA SER A 19 -15.59 -17.25 17.28
C SER A 19 -15.18 -16.93 15.85
N GLY A 20 -16.12 -16.32 15.10
CA GLY A 20 -15.83 -15.66 13.84
C GLY A 20 -14.69 -14.69 14.11
N GLY A 21 -13.50 -15.05 13.63
CA GLY A 21 -12.34 -14.18 13.68
C GLY A 21 -12.62 -12.98 12.80
N PHE A 22 -13.16 -11.91 13.39
CA PHE A 22 -12.97 -10.58 12.84
C PHE A 22 -11.47 -10.44 12.63
N ALA A 23 -11.04 -10.26 11.39
CA ALA A 23 -9.66 -9.96 11.07
C ALA A 23 -9.28 -8.70 11.85
N GLN A 24 -8.65 -8.87 13.02
CA GLN A 24 -8.23 -7.75 13.85
C GLN A 24 -7.33 -6.88 13.00
N GLN A 25 -7.78 -5.65 12.74
CA GLN A 25 -6.94 -4.61 12.18
C GLN A 25 -5.70 -4.52 13.06
N ILE A 26 -4.52 -4.79 12.50
CA ILE A 26 -3.28 -4.82 13.28
C ILE A 26 -3.09 -3.40 13.82
N PRO A 27 -3.11 -3.18 15.15
CA PRO A 27 -3.08 -1.84 15.73
C PRO A 27 -1.64 -1.30 15.67
N ARG A 28 -1.23 -0.85 14.49
CA ARG A 28 0.04 -0.18 14.25
C ARG A 28 -0.17 1.32 14.12
N PHE A 29 0.94 2.05 14.19
CA PHE A 29 0.91 3.47 13.89
C PHE A 29 0.63 3.62 12.38
N ASN A 30 -0.64 3.83 12.08
CA ASN A 30 -1.17 4.19 10.79
C ASN A 30 -2.31 5.18 11.08
N PRO A 31 -2.02 6.49 11.16
CA PRO A 31 -3.05 7.48 11.46
C PRO A 31 -4.01 7.57 10.28
N ASP A 32 -4.97 6.64 10.32
CA ASP A 32 -6.16 6.45 9.49
C ASP A 32 -6.01 6.80 8.00
N THR A 33 -6.03 5.77 7.16
CA THR A 33 -5.88 5.87 5.71
C THR A 33 -7.12 6.27 4.94
N ILE A 34 -8.27 6.44 5.59
CA ILE A 34 -9.52 6.88 4.94
C ILE A 34 -10.28 7.94 5.75
N LYS A 35 -9.88 8.28 6.99
CA LYS A 35 -10.63 9.28 7.81
C LYS A 35 -10.52 10.73 7.34
N THR A 36 -9.67 11.05 6.38
CA THR A 36 -9.67 12.37 5.70
C THR A 36 -10.68 12.47 4.56
N ILE A 37 -11.41 11.39 4.26
CA ILE A 37 -12.44 11.34 3.21
C ILE A 37 -13.79 11.07 3.88
N GLN A 38 -14.43 12.13 4.37
CA GLN A 38 -15.84 12.07 4.72
C GLN A 38 -16.65 12.19 3.43
N LEU A 39 -17.21 11.09 2.97
CA LEU A 39 -18.08 11.09 1.80
C LEU A 39 -19.50 11.46 2.24
N ASP A 40 -19.99 12.60 1.78
CA ASP A 40 -21.39 12.96 1.96
C ASP A 40 -22.26 12.05 1.11
N SER A 41 -22.98 11.13 1.78
CA SER A 41 -24.09 10.31 1.26
C SER A 41 -23.81 9.46 0.01
N ASN A 42 -24.31 8.22 0.02
CA ASN A 42 -24.21 7.29 -1.11
C ASN A 42 -25.11 7.75 -2.27
N VAL A 43 -24.69 8.75 -3.05
CA VAL A 43 -25.39 9.09 -4.30
C VAL A 43 -24.90 8.15 -5.40
N ASN A 44 -25.68 7.12 -5.68
CA ASN A 44 -25.52 6.29 -6.88
C ASN A 44 -25.78 7.16 -8.11
N ILE A 45 -24.72 7.56 -8.81
CA ILE A 45 -24.86 8.34 -10.03
C ILE A 45 -25.19 7.37 -11.17
N VAL A 46 -26.44 7.41 -11.62
CA VAL A 46 -26.88 6.85 -12.91
C VAL A 46 -26.84 7.98 -13.94
N ALA A 47 -25.66 8.56 -14.17
CA ALA A 47 -25.43 9.42 -15.34
C ALA A 47 -25.03 8.51 -16.49
N GLN A 48 -25.77 8.54 -17.60
CA GLN A 48 -25.60 7.68 -18.79
C GLN A 48 -24.20 7.76 -19.49
N LYS A 49 -23.21 8.45 -18.90
CA LYS A 49 -21.84 8.59 -19.43
C LYS A 49 -20.71 8.15 -18.50
N LEU A 50 -20.95 7.93 -17.21
CA LEU A 50 -19.90 7.53 -16.26
C LEU A 50 -20.06 6.04 -15.92
N SER A 51 -19.21 5.19 -16.50
CA SER A 51 -19.24 3.74 -16.26
C SER A 51 -18.02 3.30 -15.45
N VAL A 52 -18.09 2.10 -14.88
CA VAL A 52 -16.93 1.41 -14.27
C VAL A 52 -15.74 1.40 -15.23
N GLU A 53 -15.98 1.24 -16.54
CA GLU A 53 -14.93 1.22 -17.55
C GLU A 53 -14.19 2.56 -17.67
N THR A 54 -14.88 3.68 -17.47
CA THR A 54 -14.25 5.02 -17.44
C THR A 54 -13.19 5.09 -16.34
N PHE A 55 -13.51 4.61 -15.13
CA PHE A 55 -12.57 4.59 -14.01
C PHE A 55 -11.42 3.61 -14.24
N ILE A 56 -11.73 2.39 -14.73
CA ILE A 56 -10.70 1.39 -15.06
C ILE A 56 -9.72 1.94 -16.09
N LYS A 57 -10.23 2.59 -17.15
CA LYS A 57 -9.39 3.19 -18.19
C LYS A 57 -8.50 4.27 -17.58
N ALA A 58 -9.05 5.18 -16.79
CA ALA A 58 -8.26 6.22 -16.14
C ALA A 58 -7.16 5.64 -15.22
N ILE A 59 -7.44 4.60 -14.44
CA ILE A 59 -6.43 3.96 -13.58
C ILE A 59 -5.33 3.31 -14.40
N THR A 60 -5.71 2.57 -15.45
CA THR A 60 -4.76 1.76 -16.22
C THR A 60 -3.88 2.60 -17.14
N THR A 61 -4.39 3.74 -17.64
CA THR A 61 -3.64 4.67 -18.49
C THR A 61 -2.97 5.81 -17.74
N ASP A 62 -3.28 6.02 -16.45
CA ASP A 62 -2.67 7.11 -15.68
C ASP A 62 -1.15 6.94 -15.56
N THR A 63 -0.45 8.01 -15.91
CA THR A 63 0.99 8.18 -15.68
C THR A 63 1.26 9.40 -14.78
N SER A 64 0.23 10.20 -14.49
CA SER A 64 0.36 11.45 -13.73
C SER A 64 0.67 11.19 -12.27
N PHE A 65 0.12 10.13 -11.67
CA PHE A 65 0.34 9.78 -10.28
C PHE A 65 1.81 9.47 -10.00
N TYR A 66 2.45 8.69 -10.88
CA TYR A 66 3.88 8.43 -10.81
C TYR A 66 4.72 9.67 -11.16
N ALA A 67 4.29 10.43 -12.18
CA ALA A 67 4.99 11.64 -12.59
C ALA A 67 5.03 12.70 -11.46
N ALA A 68 4.00 12.75 -10.61
CA ALA A 68 3.96 13.66 -9.47
C ALA A 68 5.10 13.44 -8.46
N PHE A 69 5.46 12.19 -8.17
CA PHE A 69 6.64 11.89 -7.36
C PHE A 69 7.93 12.41 -7.98
N ARG A 70 8.06 12.34 -9.30
CA ARG A 70 9.23 12.91 -10.02
C ARG A 70 9.23 14.43 -10.03
N LYS A 71 8.06 15.07 -10.03
CA LYS A 71 7.93 16.52 -10.00
C LYS A 71 8.39 17.11 -8.66
N MET A 72 8.32 16.36 -7.56
CA MET A 72 8.76 16.82 -6.24
C MET A 72 10.16 17.45 -6.22
N LYS A 73 11.12 16.93 -7.00
CA LYS A 73 12.49 17.47 -7.08
C LYS A 73 12.55 18.91 -7.60
N LYS A 74 11.49 19.39 -8.27
CA LYS A 74 11.35 20.74 -8.79
C LYS A 74 10.76 21.72 -7.78
N HIS A 75 10.34 21.25 -6.60
CA HIS A 75 9.79 22.08 -5.54
C HIS A 75 10.63 22.01 -4.27
N SER A 76 10.69 23.12 -3.55
CA SER A 76 11.16 23.13 -2.17
C SER A 76 10.05 22.64 -1.25
N PHE A 77 10.36 21.85 -0.23
CA PHE A 77 9.36 21.33 0.72
C PHE A 77 10.01 20.90 2.05
N ILE A 78 9.17 20.70 3.05
CA ILE A 78 9.52 20.02 4.30
C ILE A 78 8.92 18.62 4.29
N ALA A 79 9.77 17.60 4.40
CA ALA A 79 9.34 16.22 4.61
C ALA A 79 9.48 15.81 6.08
N GLU A 80 8.41 15.28 6.66
CA GLU A 80 8.39 14.73 8.01
C GLU A 80 8.15 13.22 7.93
N ASN A 81 9.18 12.43 8.23
CA ASN A 81 9.17 10.98 8.11
C ASN A 81 9.17 10.35 9.49
N ARG A 82 8.17 9.51 9.76
CA ARG A 82 8.07 8.66 10.95
C ARG A 82 8.06 7.21 10.52
N VAL A 83 9.01 6.42 11.03
CA VAL A 83 9.10 4.98 10.76
C VAL A 83 9.06 4.24 12.07
N PHE A 84 8.26 3.18 12.13
CA PHE A 84 8.20 2.26 13.25
C PHE A 84 8.52 0.85 12.78
N THR A 85 9.40 0.18 13.50
CA THR A 85 9.67 -1.24 13.31
C THR A 85 9.09 -2.04 14.47
N TYR A 86 8.63 -3.25 14.19
CA TYR A 86 7.93 -4.08 15.15
C TYR A 86 8.61 -5.44 15.33
N ASP A 87 8.47 -6.02 16.53
CA ASP A 87 8.84 -7.41 16.77
C ASP A 87 7.71 -8.39 16.35
N LYS A 88 7.94 -9.69 16.55
CA LYS A 88 6.96 -10.74 16.26
C LYS A 88 5.68 -10.66 17.09
N LYS A 89 5.68 -9.89 18.19
CA LYS A 89 4.52 -9.61 19.04
C LYS A 89 3.85 -8.28 18.70
N ASN A 90 4.21 -7.64 17.57
CA ASN A 90 3.76 -6.31 17.17
C ASN A 90 4.10 -5.19 18.15
N LYS A 91 5.11 -5.37 19.01
CA LYS A 91 5.63 -4.29 19.87
C LYS A 91 6.66 -3.47 19.10
N VAL A 92 6.58 -2.14 19.23
CA VAL A 92 7.57 -1.23 18.62
C VAL A 92 8.94 -1.54 19.21
N ASN A 93 9.91 -1.85 18.34
CA ASN A 93 11.28 -2.15 18.74
C ASN A 93 12.31 -1.20 18.11
N GLY A 94 11.87 -0.30 17.24
CA GLY A 94 12.69 0.73 16.62
C GLY A 94 11.84 1.88 16.09
N LYS A 95 12.41 3.09 16.09
CA LYS A 95 11.76 4.31 15.62
C LYS A 95 12.77 5.16 14.85
N ILE A 96 12.34 5.70 13.71
CA ILE A 96 13.05 6.76 12.98
C ILE A 96 12.13 7.97 12.95
N TYR A 97 12.67 9.13 13.28
CA TYR A 97 12.04 10.41 13.04
C TYR A 97 13.00 11.34 12.30
N ARG A 98 12.62 11.74 11.09
CA ARG A 98 13.35 12.72 10.27
C ARG A 98 12.47 13.90 9.95
N LYS A 99 13.03 15.10 10.07
CA LYS A 99 12.49 16.30 9.44
C LYS A 99 13.52 16.78 8.44
N ILE A 100 13.16 16.82 7.17
CA ILE A 100 14.06 17.11 6.05
C ILE A 100 13.55 18.35 5.33
N ARG A 101 14.46 19.27 5.02
CA ARG A 101 14.21 20.37 4.09
C ARG A 101 14.83 20.02 2.75
N HIS A 102 14.00 20.03 1.71
CA HIS A 102 14.44 20.02 0.32
C HIS A 102 14.33 21.44 -0.23
N SER A 103 15.41 21.94 -0.81
CA SER A 103 15.48 23.23 -1.51
C SER A 103 15.90 22.99 -2.95
N VAL A 104 15.42 23.80 -3.89
CA VAL A 104 15.75 23.66 -5.33
C VAL A 104 16.79 24.63 -5.84
N ASN A 105 17.04 25.73 -5.12
CA ASN A 105 18.01 26.77 -5.51
C ASN A 105 18.90 27.15 -4.31
N PRO A 106 20.10 26.54 -4.17
CA PRO A 106 20.57 25.36 -4.90
C PRO A 106 19.81 24.09 -4.48
N VAL A 107 19.86 23.04 -5.32
CA VAL A 107 19.29 21.73 -4.99
C VAL A 107 20.02 21.17 -3.77
N LYS A 108 19.34 21.14 -2.62
CA LYS A 108 19.93 20.74 -1.34
C LYS A 108 18.93 20.00 -0.48
N MET A 109 19.42 18.96 0.18
CA MET A 109 18.69 18.22 1.21
C MET A 109 19.37 18.44 2.57
N GLU A 110 18.61 18.90 3.55
CA GLU A 110 19.09 19.19 4.90
C GLU A 110 18.24 18.47 5.94
N TYR A 111 18.88 17.79 6.90
CA TYR A 111 18.19 17.24 8.06
C TYR A 111 18.01 18.32 9.11
N LEU A 112 16.77 18.78 9.31
CA LEU A 112 16.39 19.67 10.41
C LEU A 112 16.27 18.90 11.72
N VAL A 113 15.82 17.65 11.65
CA VAL A 113 15.78 16.71 12.78
C VAL A 113 16.20 15.32 12.29
N LYS A 114 17.05 14.66 13.05
CA LYS A 114 17.54 13.31 12.79
C LYS A 114 17.59 12.50 14.08
N GLN A 115 16.52 11.76 14.38
CA GLN A 115 16.41 10.93 15.58
C GLN A 115 16.16 9.47 15.21
N ASP A 116 16.96 8.56 15.79
CA ASP A 116 16.79 7.11 15.66
C ASP A 116 16.86 6.47 17.03
N THR A 117 15.97 5.51 17.31
CA THR A 117 16.01 4.75 18.55
C THR A 117 15.68 3.28 18.30
N GLY A 118 16.25 2.39 19.10
CA GLY A 118 16.00 0.95 19.03
C GLY A 118 16.66 0.22 17.85
N LYS A 119 16.08 -0.91 17.45
CA LYS A 119 16.62 -1.89 16.49
C LYS A 119 16.36 -1.48 15.04
N VAL A 120 16.87 -0.31 14.66
CA VAL A 120 16.75 0.22 13.30
C VAL A 120 17.98 -0.13 12.45
N PHE A 121 19.18 -0.05 13.05
CA PHE A 121 20.45 -0.28 12.37
C PHE A 121 21.19 -1.48 12.96
N LYS A 122 21.93 -2.18 12.11
CA LYS A 122 22.94 -3.16 12.52
C LYS A 122 24.17 -2.44 13.07
N LYS A 123 25.05 -3.18 13.75
CA LYS A 123 26.33 -2.66 14.25
C LYS A 123 27.21 -2.02 13.18
N ASN A 124 27.07 -2.45 11.92
CA ASN A 124 27.81 -1.90 10.77
C ASN A 124 27.14 -0.67 10.13
N GLY A 125 26.16 -0.05 10.79
CA GLY A 125 25.44 1.14 10.30
C GLY A 125 24.44 0.88 9.18
N LYS A 126 24.34 -0.35 8.65
CA LYS A 126 23.32 -0.70 7.64
C LYS A 126 21.95 -0.89 8.30
N TYR A 127 20.88 -0.64 7.54
CA TYR A 127 19.53 -0.92 8.02
C TYR A 127 19.37 -2.39 8.44
N GLN A 128 18.65 -2.59 9.54
CA GLN A 128 18.34 -3.92 10.04
C GLN A 128 17.26 -4.60 9.20
N LEU A 129 16.22 -3.83 8.83
CA LEU A 129 15.10 -4.29 8.02
C LEU A 129 15.24 -3.78 6.58
N TYR A 130 15.13 -4.70 5.64
CA TYR A 130 15.13 -4.45 4.21
C TYR A 130 13.96 -3.56 3.77
N THR A 131 12.79 -3.71 4.40
CA THR A 131 11.60 -2.89 4.17
C THR A 131 11.90 -1.42 4.47
N VAL A 132 12.61 -1.15 5.57
CA VAL A 132 13.01 0.22 5.93
C VAL A 132 14.05 0.77 4.95
N GLU A 133 15.03 -0.05 4.56
CA GLU A 133 16.00 0.32 3.52
C GLU A 133 15.32 0.65 2.18
N MET A 134 14.33 -0.14 1.77
CA MET A 134 13.59 0.06 0.53
C MET A 134 12.78 1.35 0.58
N PHE A 135 12.08 1.62 1.68
CA PHE A 135 11.28 2.83 1.82
C PHE A 135 12.16 4.08 1.88
N ASP A 136 13.29 4.01 2.58
CA ASP A 136 14.30 5.07 2.58
C ASP A 136 14.83 5.28 1.15
N TYR A 137 15.14 4.20 0.41
CA TYR A 137 15.58 4.29 -0.98
C TYR A 137 14.54 4.95 -1.89
N ILE A 138 13.28 4.48 -1.87
CA ILE A 138 12.21 5.00 -2.73
C ILE A 138 12.00 6.49 -2.48
N PHE A 139 11.84 6.89 -1.21
CA PHE A 139 11.48 8.26 -0.89
C PHE A 139 12.68 9.20 -0.88
N MET A 140 13.86 8.78 -0.45
CA MET A 140 15.05 9.62 -0.56
C MET A 140 15.51 9.79 -2.01
N ASN A 141 15.35 8.78 -2.87
CA ASN A 141 15.68 8.93 -4.29
C ASN A 141 14.62 9.71 -5.06
N ALA A 142 13.34 9.61 -4.69
CA ALA A 142 12.32 10.50 -5.25
C ALA A 142 12.70 11.99 -5.05
N TYR A 143 13.49 12.30 -4.01
CA TYR A 143 13.97 13.66 -3.75
C TYR A 143 15.30 13.99 -4.46
N LYS A 144 16.01 13.01 -5.04
CA LYS A 144 17.41 13.17 -5.50
C LYS A 144 17.67 12.82 -6.97
N THR A 145 16.96 11.88 -7.56
CA THR A 145 17.28 11.36 -8.91
C THR A 145 16.04 11.22 -9.79
N ASP A 146 16.24 11.06 -11.11
CA ASP A 146 15.17 10.63 -12.02
C ASP A 146 14.72 9.22 -11.63
N PHE A 147 13.64 9.14 -10.85
CA PHE A 147 12.95 7.90 -10.59
C PHE A 147 12.31 7.45 -11.91
N SER A 148 12.95 6.58 -12.68
CA SER A 148 12.37 6.03 -13.91
C SER A 148 11.56 4.76 -13.59
N ALA A 149 10.45 4.55 -14.30
CA ALA A 149 9.64 3.33 -14.17
C ALA A 149 10.30 2.11 -14.85
N SER A 150 11.40 2.33 -15.60
CA SER A 150 12.01 1.34 -16.50
C SER A 150 13.51 1.12 -16.30
N GLU A 151 14.24 1.97 -15.57
CA GLU A 151 15.63 1.64 -15.24
C GLU A 151 15.60 0.72 -14.03
N SER A 152 15.91 -0.54 -14.30
CA SER A 152 16.46 -1.47 -13.33
C SER A 152 17.44 -0.73 -12.43
N VAL A 153 17.30 -0.90 -11.11
CA VAL A 153 18.28 -0.43 -10.13
C VAL A 153 19.65 -0.89 -10.63
N ALA A 154 20.46 0.05 -11.13
CA ALA A 154 21.88 -0.15 -11.36
C ALA A 154 22.53 -0.24 -9.97
N GLY A 155 22.24 -1.34 -9.27
CA GLY A 155 23.04 -1.79 -8.16
C GLY A 155 24.39 -2.14 -8.75
N ASN A 156 25.45 -1.58 -8.16
CA ASN A 156 26.81 -2.04 -8.36
C ASN A 156 26.82 -3.57 -8.52
N LYS A 157 27.45 -4.08 -9.58
CA LYS A 157 27.61 -5.51 -9.88
C LYS A 157 27.86 -6.29 -8.58
N GLY A 158 26.82 -6.93 -8.02
CA GLY A 158 26.89 -7.62 -6.73
C GLY A 158 25.65 -7.54 -5.82
N ASP A 159 24.68 -6.63 -6.02
CA ASP A 159 23.48 -6.59 -5.16
C ASP A 159 22.40 -7.56 -5.66
N SER A 160 22.37 -8.77 -5.09
CA SER A 160 21.36 -9.80 -5.35
C SER A 160 19.92 -9.36 -5.04
N ASN A 161 19.72 -8.18 -4.42
CA ASN A 161 18.41 -7.64 -4.07
C ASN A 161 17.89 -6.59 -5.07
N ALA A 162 18.65 -6.21 -6.10
CA ALA A 162 18.28 -5.13 -7.03
C ALA A 162 16.96 -5.40 -7.77
N GLY A 163 16.82 -6.60 -8.37
CA GLY A 163 15.59 -6.97 -9.07
C GLY A 163 14.36 -7.01 -8.17
N TYR A 164 14.53 -7.33 -6.87
CA TYR A 164 13.44 -7.37 -5.90
C TYR A 164 12.90 -5.97 -5.55
N LYS A 165 13.78 -4.96 -5.46
CA LYS A 165 13.41 -3.54 -5.24
C LYS A 165 12.50 -3.02 -6.35
N ASP A 166 12.81 -3.34 -7.62
CA ASP A 166 12.03 -2.89 -8.79
C ASP A 166 10.61 -3.48 -8.84
N LYS A 167 10.49 -4.74 -8.41
CA LYS A 167 9.20 -5.43 -8.36
C LYS A 167 8.29 -4.89 -7.26
N LEU A 168 8.84 -4.62 -6.09
CA LEU A 168 8.11 -4.00 -4.98
C LEU A 168 7.69 -2.56 -5.30
N LYS A 169 8.58 -1.80 -5.96
CA LYS A 169 8.24 -0.48 -6.51
C LYS A 169 7.04 -0.57 -7.45
N THR A 170 7.00 -1.56 -8.34
CA THR A 170 5.85 -1.75 -9.25
C THR A 170 4.56 -2.07 -8.47
N LEU A 171 4.62 -2.96 -7.47
CA LEU A 171 3.47 -3.28 -6.61
C LEU A 171 2.94 -2.06 -5.86
N ILE A 172 3.84 -1.20 -5.38
CA ILE A 172 3.52 -0.01 -4.60
C ILE A 172 2.92 1.10 -5.47
N PHE A 173 3.54 1.43 -6.61
CA PHE A 173 3.16 2.58 -7.41
C PHE A 173 2.12 2.28 -8.50
N ASN A 174 2.08 1.04 -8.99
CA ASN A 174 1.18 0.60 -10.05
C ASN A 174 0.42 -0.69 -9.65
N PRO A 175 -0.34 -0.67 -8.54
CA PRO A 175 -1.21 -1.79 -8.19
C PRO A 175 -2.23 -2.01 -9.31
N GLY A 176 -2.45 -3.26 -9.74
CA GLY A 176 -3.36 -3.55 -10.85
C GLY A 176 -2.68 -3.89 -12.19
N LYS A 177 -1.36 -3.63 -12.34
CA LYS A 177 -0.58 -3.95 -13.55
C LYS A 177 0.31 -5.18 -13.35
N PRO A 178 0.48 -6.02 -14.39
CA PRO A 178 1.30 -7.22 -14.30
C PRO A 178 2.74 -6.92 -13.89
N VAL A 179 3.22 -7.60 -12.85
CA VAL A 179 4.62 -7.51 -12.41
C VAL A 179 5.43 -8.63 -13.06
N LYS A 180 6.23 -8.28 -14.07
CA LYS A 180 7.10 -9.25 -14.76
C LYS A 180 8.25 -9.71 -13.85
N GLY A 181 8.62 -10.99 -13.97
CA GLY A 181 9.83 -11.55 -13.35
C GLY A 181 9.68 -12.03 -11.90
N ILE A 182 8.51 -11.92 -11.25
CA ILE A 182 8.24 -12.70 -10.03
C ILE A 182 7.43 -13.94 -10.42
N PRO A 183 8.00 -15.16 -10.28
CA PRO A 183 7.24 -16.39 -10.46
C PRO A 183 5.93 -16.34 -9.65
N PHE A 184 4.81 -16.65 -10.30
CA PHE A 184 3.48 -16.80 -9.68
C PHE A 184 2.79 -15.52 -9.14
N ILE A 185 3.37 -14.31 -9.28
CA ILE A 185 2.75 -13.04 -8.84
C ILE A 185 2.23 -12.20 -10.02
N GLY A 186 2.87 -12.27 -11.19
CA GLY A 186 2.58 -11.39 -12.33
C GLY A 186 1.10 -11.25 -12.69
N SER A 187 0.41 -12.36 -12.99
CA SER A 187 -1.02 -12.36 -13.35
C SER A 187 -1.96 -12.04 -12.19
N LYS A 188 -1.54 -12.27 -10.94
CA LYS A 188 -2.37 -12.05 -9.74
C LYS A 188 -2.55 -10.59 -9.37
N THR A 189 -1.78 -9.73 -10.01
CA THR A 189 -1.84 -8.27 -9.85
C THR A 189 -2.85 -7.63 -10.80
N GLU A 190 -3.34 -8.34 -11.82
CA GLU A 190 -4.11 -7.77 -12.94
C GLU A 190 -5.63 -7.72 -12.69
N ILE A 191 -6.06 -6.90 -11.74
CA ILE A 191 -7.45 -6.88 -11.26
C ILE A 191 -8.49 -6.38 -12.27
N PHE A 192 -8.09 -5.88 -13.44
CA PHE A 192 -9.01 -5.27 -14.43
C PHE A 192 -9.26 -6.13 -15.67
N THR A 193 -8.57 -7.27 -15.79
CA THR A 193 -8.69 -8.19 -16.93
C THR A 193 -10.04 -8.92 -16.91
N ALA A 194 -10.52 -9.36 -18.08
CA ALA A 194 -11.79 -10.07 -18.22
C ALA A 194 -11.90 -11.27 -17.26
N ASN A 195 -10.83 -12.05 -17.12
CA ASN A 195 -10.79 -13.21 -16.24
C ASN A 195 -10.79 -12.85 -14.76
N MET A 196 -10.25 -11.69 -14.37
CA MET A 196 -10.19 -11.29 -12.96
C MET A 196 -11.46 -10.58 -12.50
N ARG A 197 -12.19 -9.91 -13.40
CA ARG A 197 -13.44 -9.18 -13.08
C ARG A 197 -14.49 -10.03 -12.35
N GLN A 198 -14.51 -11.34 -12.60
CA GLN A 198 -15.44 -12.24 -11.91
C GLN A 198 -15.23 -12.28 -10.38
N TYR A 199 -14.01 -11.97 -9.90
CA TYR A 199 -13.62 -12.07 -8.49
C TYR A 199 -13.73 -10.75 -7.71
N TYR A 200 -14.04 -9.63 -8.37
CA TYR A 200 -14.07 -8.31 -7.74
C TYR A 200 -15.41 -7.62 -7.94
N ASP A 201 -15.81 -6.86 -6.93
CA ASP A 201 -16.85 -5.85 -7.03
C ASP A 201 -16.22 -4.50 -7.38
N TYR A 202 -16.85 -3.81 -8.34
CA TYR A 202 -16.47 -2.47 -8.76
C TYR A 202 -17.61 -1.54 -8.41
N ASN A 203 -17.33 -0.54 -7.58
CA ASN A 203 -18.31 0.47 -7.20
C ASN A 203 -17.68 1.85 -7.24
N PHE A 204 -18.49 2.85 -7.55
CA PHE A 204 -18.08 4.24 -7.40
C PHE A 204 -19.15 5.03 -6.67
N GLN A 205 -18.70 6.02 -5.93
CA GLN A 205 -19.54 6.90 -5.14
C GLN A 205 -19.04 8.33 -5.29
N SER A 206 -19.96 9.28 -5.22
CA SER A 206 -19.60 10.68 -5.06
C SER A 206 -19.28 11.01 -3.61
N GLY A 207 -18.49 12.04 -3.39
CA GLY A 207 -18.36 12.70 -2.10
C GLY A 207 -17.54 13.97 -2.19
N THR A 208 -17.09 14.43 -1.04
CA THR A 208 -16.29 15.64 -0.86
C THR A 208 -14.99 15.27 -0.16
N TYR A 209 -13.87 15.86 -0.57
CA TYR A 209 -12.55 15.66 0.01
C TYR A 209 -12.02 16.99 0.56
N LEU A 210 -11.42 16.98 1.75
CA LEU A 210 -10.95 18.18 2.47
C LEU A 210 -12.03 19.30 2.47
N ASP A 211 -13.26 18.92 2.80
CA ASP A 211 -14.46 19.77 2.95
C ASP A 211 -14.88 20.58 1.71
N SER A 212 -14.14 20.55 0.60
CA SER A 212 -14.33 21.47 -0.53
C SER A 212 -14.09 20.87 -1.92
N ILE A 213 -13.34 19.77 -2.02
CA ILE A 213 -12.97 19.19 -3.31
C ILE A 213 -14.00 18.13 -3.69
N PRO A 214 -14.81 18.31 -4.74
CA PRO A 214 -15.76 17.29 -5.16
C PRO A 214 -15.00 16.11 -5.75
N VAL A 215 -15.27 14.89 -5.26
CA VAL A 215 -14.54 13.67 -5.68
C VAL A 215 -15.45 12.51 -6.07
N TYR A 216 -14.96 11.66 -6.97
CA TYR A 216 -15.42 10.28 -7.11
C TYR A 216 -14.49 9.35 -6.34
N ARG A 217 -15.07 8.49 -5.50
CA ARG A 217 -14.37 7.35 -4.91
C ARG A 217 -14.70 6.12 -5.73
N PHE A 218 -13.73 5.59 -6.45
CA PHE A 218 -13.82 4.29 -7.10
C PHE A 218 -13.17 3.22 -6.22
N ARG A 219 -13.91 2.16 -5.90
CA ARG A 219 -13.43 1.06 -5.07
C ARG A 219 -13.59 -0.25 -5.83
N VAL A 220 -12.53 -1.05 -5.75
CA VAL A 220 -12.43 -2.41 -6.26
C VAL A 220 -12.11 -3.31 -5.08
N SER A 221 -12.97 -4.27 -4.78
CA SER A 221 -12.77 -5.17 -3.64
C SER A 221 -13.07 -6.61 -4.01
N VAL A 222 -12.37 -7.57 -3.40
CA VAL A 222 -12.68 -8.98 -3.58
C VAL A 222 -14.12 -9.24 -3.12
N LYS A 223 -14.88 -10.01 -3.91
CA LYS A 223 -16.26 -10.36 -3.60
C LYS A 223 -16.37 -11.21 -2.32
N ASP A 224 -17.43 -10.96 -1.56
CA ASP A 224 -17.64 -11.63 -0.27
C ASP A 224 -18.12 -13.09 -0.39
N ASP A 225 -18.75 -13.46 -1.51
CA ASP A 225 -19.31 -14.80 -1.76
C ASP A 225 -18.27 -15.83 -2.26
N LEU A 226 -17.04 -15.42 -2.52
CA LEU A 226 -15.97 -16.32 -2.95
C LEU A 226 -15.51 -17.25 -1.81
N SER A 227 -15.09 -18.46 -2.18
CA SER A 227 -14.46 -19.40 -1.24
C SER A 227 -13.20 -18.80 -0.61
N SER A 228 -12.88 -19.19 0.63
CA SER A 228 -11.66 -18.73 1.32
C SER A 228 -10.40 -19.02 0.50
N TRP A 229 -10.32 -20.20 -0.11
CA TRP A 229 -9.20 -20.58 -0.97
C TRP A 229 -9.03 -19.65 -2.17
N THR A 230 -10.13 -19.30 -2.84
CA THR A 230 -10.10 -18.34 -3.94
C THR A 230 -9.65 -16.97 -3.45
N LYS A 231 -10.22 -16.49 -2.34
CA LYS A 231 -9.84 -15.19 -1.74
C LYS A 231 -8.35 -15.15 -1.43
N ASP A 232 -7.78 -16.22 -0.86
CA ASP A 232 -6.35 -16.29 -0.51
C ASP A 232 -5.45 -16.23 -1.75
N GLY A 233 -5.90 -16.78 -2.87
CA GLY A 233 -5.19 -16.73 -4.15
C GLY A 233 -5.12 -15.33 -4.79
N LEU A 234 -6.01 -14.41 -4.43
CA LEU A 234 -6.09 -13.05 -4.97
C LEU A 234 -5.17 -12.10 -4.20
N MET A 235 -4.23 -11.43 -4.87
CA MET A 235 -3.22 -10.61 -4.19
C MET A 235 -3.77 -9.26 -3.70
N ILE A 236 -4.47 -8.54 -4.57
CA ILE A 236 -5.10 -7.27 -4.22
C ILE A 236 -6.41 -7.59 -3.51
N LYS A 237 -6.58 -7.15 -2.27
CA LYS A 237 -7.84 -7.32 -1.53
C LYS A 237 -8.77 -6.14 -1.75
N GLU A 238 -8.19 -4.95 -1.80
CA GLU A 238 -8.91 -3.70 -2.01
C GLU A 238 -8.01 -2.69 -2.74
N LEU A 239 -8.59 -1.98 -3.71
CA LEU A 239 -8.03 -0.80 -4.33
C LEU A 239 -9.08 0.31 -4.26
N VAL A 240 -8.75 1.44 -3.64
CA VAL A 240 -9.57 2.64 -3.65
C VAL A 240 -8.80 3.73 -4.37
N THR A 241 -9.41 4.36 -5.37
CA THR A 241 -8.85 5.53 -6.06
C THR A 241 -9.83 6.69 -5.96
N ILE A 242 -9.30 7.85 -5.55
CA ILE A 242 -10.04 9.10 -5.42
C ILE A 242 -9.73 9.96 -6.63
N PHE A 243 -10.77 10.37 -7.35
CA PHE A 243 -10.68 11.23 -8.51
C PHE A 243 -11.31 12.56 -8.19
N ASP A 244 -10.66 13.65 -8.56
CA ASP A 244 -11.28 14.96 -8.61
C ASP A 244 -12.38 14.98 -9.68
N LYS A 245 -13.59 15.46 -9.36
CA LYS A 245 -14.68 15.50 -10.35
C LYS A 245 -14.46 16.54 -11.45
N ARG A 246 -13.59 17.52 -11.21
CA ARG A 246 -13.41 18.67 -12.12
C ARG A 246 -12.59 18.30 -13.35
N ASP A 247 -11.53 17.52 -13.16
CA ASP A 247 -10.56 17.15 -14.20
C ASP A 247 -10.28 15.64 -14.27
N PHE A 248 -10.94 14.83 -13.43
CA PHE A 248 -10.73 13.39 -13.31
C PHE A 248 -9.30 13.01 -12.90
N ALA A 249 -8.56 13.92 -12.27
CA ALA A 249 -7.22 13.68 -11.80
C ALA A 249 -7.24 12.85 -10.49
N ILE A 250 -6.30 11.93 -10.36
CA ILE A 250 -6.20 11.07 -9.16
C ILE A 250 -5.63 11.87 -7.98
N LEU A 251 -6.40 12.01 -6.91
CA LEU A 251 -6.03 12.71 -5.67
C LEU A 251 -5.58 11.78 -4.56
N GLY A 252 -5.93 10.51 -4.64
CA GLY A 252 -5.56 9.56 -3.61
C GLY A 252 -5.68 8.12 -4.09
N ARG A 253 -4.84 7.26 -3.53
CA ARG A 253 -4.89 5.83 -3.78
C ARG A 253 -4.59 5.05 -2.52
N TYR A 254 -5.50 4.17 -2.16
CA TYR A 254 -5.34 3.17 -1.12
C TYR A 254 -5.28 1.77 -1.73
N VAL A 255 -4.38 0.94 -1.23
CA VAL A 255 -4.23 -0.46 -1.65
C VAL A 255 -4.09 -1.34 -0.41
N ASP A 256 -4.88 -2.40 -0.34
CA ASP A 256 -4.69 -3.54 0.56
C ASP A 256 -4.22 -4.73 -0.28
N MET A 257 -3.03 -5.25 0.03
CA MET A 257 -2.44 -6.40 -0.65
C MET A 257 -2.07 -7.46 0.37
N LYS A 258 -2.53 -8.70 0.14
CA LYS A 258 -2.13 -9.85 0.94
C LYS A 258 -1.86 -11.03 0.04
N TYR A 259 -0.75 -11.70 0.28
CA TYR A 259 -0.37 -12.88 -0.46
C TYR A 259 0.48 -13.78 0.41
N SER A 260 0.17 -15.07 0.40
CA SER A 260 0.96 -16.08 1.10
C SER A 260 1.14 -17.29 0.20
N ASN A 261 2.39 -17.71 -0.01
CA ASN A 261 2.78 -18.95 -0.65
C ASN A 261 4.09 -19.46 -0.02
N MET A 262 4.61 -20.61 -0.50
CA MET A 262 5.84 -21.22 0.05
C MET A 262 7.07 -20.30 0.01
N LEU A 263 7.10 -19.33 -0.92
CA LEU A 263 8.23 -18.43 -1.14
C LEU A 263 7.99 -17.02 -0.60
N PHE A 264 6.77 -16.57 -0.40
CA PHE A 264 6.46 -15.18 -0.08
C PHE A 264 5.23 -15.12 0.80
N ASP A 265 5.34 -14.41 1.93
CA ASP A 265 4.19 -14.01 2.72
C ASP A 265 4.27 -12.51 2.98
N PHE A 266 3.28 -11.76 2.52
CA PHE A 266 3.16 -10.35 2.83
C PHE A 266 1.71 -9.94 3.06
N ASN A 267 1.55 -8.95 3.93
CA ASN A 267 0.29 -8.28 4.21
C ASN A 267 0.59 -6.80 4.35
N VAL A 268 0.14 -6.00 3.39
CA VAL A 268 0.54 -4.61 3.19
C VAL A 268 -0.69 -3.76 2.93
N GLN A 269 -0.76 -2.64 3.62
CA GLN A 269 -1.71 -1.58 3.34
C GLN A 269 -0.95 -0.29 3.12
N MET A 270 -1.29 0.43 2.05
CA MET A 270 -0.65 1.68 1.69
C MET A 270 -1.69 2.70 1.24
N ASN A 271 -1.49 3.94 1.62
CA ASN A 271 -2.28 5.08 1.17
C ASN A 271 -1.33 6.20 0.76
N ILE A 272 -1.66 6.84 -0.36
CA ILE A 272 -0.98 8.02 -0.87
C ILE A 272 -2.06 9.06 -1.14
N GLU A 273 -1.89 10.24 -0.60
CA GLU A 273 -2.72 11.42 -0.81
C GLU A 273 -1.90 12.47 -1.58
N MET A 274 -2.57 13.17 -2.49
CA MET A 274 -2.01 14.20 -3.35
C MET A 274 -2.70 15.54 -3.05
N GLY A 275 -1.99 16.64 -3.28
CA GLY A 275 -2.52 18.00 -3.20
C GLY A 275 -2.12 18.82 -4.42
N TYR A 276 -2.89 19.87 -4.68
CA TYR A 276 -2.58 20.86 -5.72
C TYR A 276 -1.69 21.97 -5.15
N PHE A 277 -0.64 22.33 -5.88
CA PHE A 277 0.32 23.38 -5.57
C PHE A 277 0.60 24.17 -6.86
N GLY A 278 -0.21 25.21 -7.09
CA GLY A 278 -0.30 25.85 -8.40
C GLY A 278 -0.86 24.88 -9.44
N GLU A 279 -0.21 24.79 -10.59
CA GLU A 279 -0.57 23.86 -11.69
C GLU A 279 -0.09 22.41 -11.43
N ASP A 280 0.75 22.20 -10.42
CA ASP A 280 1.31 20.90 -10.12
C ASP A 280 0.53 20.16 -9.04
N LYS A 281 0.36 18.86 -9.25
CA LYS A 281 -0.21 17.93 -8.26
C LYS A 281 0.93 17.11 -7.67
N LEU A 282 1.10 17.18 -6.35
CA LEU A 282 2.25 16.59 -5.63
C LEU A 282 1.78 15.74 -4.44
N PRO A 283 2.53 14.69 -4.04
CA PRO A 283 2.21 13.90 -2.84
C PRO A 283 2.22 14.76 -1.58
N THR A 284 1.27 14.58 -0.67
CA THR A 284 1.20 15.33 0.60
C THR A 284 1.29 14.42 1.81
N LYS A 285 0.74 13.21 1.71
CA LYS A 285 0.78 12.22 2.78
C LYS A 285 0.92 10.83 2.21
N ILE A 286 1.79 10.04 2.82
CA ILE A 286 2.00 8.64 2.49
C ILE A 286 2.03 7.86 3.77
N THR A 287 1.18 6.86 3.86
CA THR A 287 1.16 5.93 4.97
C THR A 287 1.30 4.52 4.45
N TYR A 288 2.07 3.73 5.18
CA TYR A 288 2.21 2.32 4.91
C TYR A 288 2.17 1.57 6.23
N GLN A 289 1.59 0.37 6.21
CA GLN A 289 1.82 -0.63 7.22
C GLN A 289 1.90 -2.00 6.57
N GLY A 290 2.83 -2.84 7.01
CA GLY A 290 2.85 -4.18 6.49
C GLY A 290 3.88 -5.12 7.07
N ASN A 291 3.73 -6.37 6.67
CA ASN A 291 4.60 -7.50 6.97
C ASN A 291 5.22 -8.00 5.68
N TRP A 292 6.50 -8.31 5.72
CA TRP A 292 7.21 -9.02 4.65
C TRP A 292 7.95 -10.20 5.25
N ASN A 293 7.62 -11.39 4.78
CA ASN A 293 8.35 -12.60 5.03
C ASN A 293 8.82 -13.15 3.68
N VAL A 294 10.13 -13.08 3.48
CA VAL A 294 10.79 -13.51 2.25
C VAL A 294 11.82 -14.59 2.58
N PRO A 295 12.15 -15.50 1.66
CA PRO A 295 13.01 -16.63 1.94
C PRO A 295 14.38 -16.14 2.37
N PHE A 296 14.99 -16.83 3.33
CA PHE A 296 16.32 -16.52 3.85
C PHE A 296 16.46 -15.15 4.54
N LYS A 297 15.35 -14.47 4.87
CA LYS A 297 15.32 -13.27 5.70
C LYS A 297 14.40 -13.48 6.90
N LYS A 298 14.58 -12.64 7.93
CA LYS A 298 13.64 -12.59 9.05
C LYS A 298 12.38 -11.86 8.59
N GLU A 299 11.22 -12.31 9.06
CA GLU A 299 9.98 -11.55 8.89
C GLU A 299 10.17 -10.11 9.38
N GLU A 300 9.80 -9.17 8.54
CA GLU A 300 9.93 -7.74 8.77
C GLU A 300 8.56 -7.12 8.92
N ARG A 301 8.42 -6.25 9.93
CA ARG A 301 7.17 -5.56 10.24
C ARG A 301 7.47 -4.09 10.42
N ALA A 302 6.85 -3.26 9.60
CA ALA A 302 7.09 -1.83 9.64
C ALA A 302 5.81 -1.04 9.35
N SER A 303 5.79 0.20 9.84
CA SER A 303 4.86 1.23 9.38
C SER A 303 5.59 2.55 9.15
N PHE A 304 5.07 3.33 8.21
CA PHE A 304 5.62 4.61 7.81
C PHE A 304 4.50 5.64 7.74
N LEU A 305 4.82 6.86 8.15
CA LEU A 305 4.09 8.07 7.82
C LEU A 305 5.08 9.07 7.27
N ILE A 306 4.83 9.54 6.06
CA ILE A 306 5.59 10.60 5.41
C ILE A 306 4.60 11.73 5.11
N LEU A 307 4.93 12.92 5.58
CA LEU A 307 4.18 14.13 5.29
C LEU A 307 5.06 15.09 4.52
N HIS A 308 4.55 15.62 3.43
CA HIS A 308 5.16 16.69 2.68
C HIS A 308 4.38 17.97 2.92
N LYS A 309 5.08 19.01 3.36
CA LYS A 309 4.54 20.29 3.79
C LYS A 309 5.29 21.42 3.09
N ASP A 310 4.68 22.60 3.07
CA ASP A 310 5.32 23.85 2.65
C ASP A 310 5.91 23.80 1.23
N TYR A 311 5.21 23.17 0.29
CA TYR A 311 5.62 23.14 -1.12
C TYR A 311 5.74 24.56 -1.70
N LYS A 312 6.84 24.80 -2.40
CA LYS A 312 7.13 26.01 -3.18
C LYS A 312 7.78 25.59 -4.49
#